data_AF-A0AAE9IUV0-F1
#
_entry.id   AF-A0AAE9IUV0-F1
#
_cell.length_a   1.000
_cell.length_b   1.000
_cell.length_c   1.000
_cell.angle_alpha   90.00
_cell.angle_beta   90.00
_cell.angle_gamma   90.00
#
_symmetry.space_group_name_H-M   'P 1'
#
loop_
_entity.id
_entity.type
_entity.pdbx_description
1 polymer ?
#
loop_
_entity_poly.entity_id
_entity_poly.type
_entity_poly.pdbx_seq_one_letter_code
_entity_poly.pdbx_strand_id
1 'polypeptide(L)'
;MANCPPHWTGAACDWPICVHGRANPATKLCNCYNYYSPPFCISCLPGYWGESCDRQPLKGVTSASDFPIRVPPFLVKPILFAIAILIVLLILFVIYRIRIYIRSRKPPRYDDIAKDLPPPYSS
;
A
#
# COMPACT_ATOMS: atom_id res chain seq x y z
N MET A 1 57.53 7.09 -2.71
CA MET A 1 56.16 7.45 -3.15
C MET A 1 55.99 8.92 -2.86
N ALA A 2 55.64 9.73 -3.85
CA ALA A 2 55.38 11.15 -3.62
C ALA A 2 54.22 11.27 -2.62
N ASN A 3 54.37 12.10 -1.58
CA ASN A 3 53.32 12.36 -0.61
C ASN A 3 52.29 13.28 -1.27
N CYS A 4 51.35 12.69 -2.00
CA CYS A 4 50.32 13.46 -2.68
C CYS A 4 49.27 13.97 -1.68
N PRO A 5 48.61 15.11 -2.00
CA PRO A 5 47.44 15.56 -1.26
C PRO A 5 46.36 14.46 -1.22
N PRO A 6 45.48 14.48 -0.20
CA PRO A 6 44.38 13.51 -0.12
C PRO A 6 43.54 13.54 -1.41
N HIS A 7 43.18 12.35 -1.89
CA HIS A 7 42.41 12.12 -3.13
C HIS A 7 43.15 12.41 -4.45
N TRP A 8 44.48 12.54 -4.42
CA TRP A 8 45.33 12.67 -5.61
C TRP A 8 46.40 11.58 -5.66
N THR A 9 46.77 11.16 -6.86
CA THR A 9 47.78 10.13 -7.13
C THR A 9 48.57 10.43 -8.40
N GLY A 10 49.54 9.59 -8.72
CA GLY A 10 50.42 9.73 -9.89
C GLY A 10 51.79 10.30 -9.55
N ALA A 11 52.70 10.27 -10.53
CA ALA A 11 54.08 10.72 -10.36
C ALA A 11 54.18 12.22 -10.02
N ALA A 12 53.20 13.02 -10.49
CA ALA A 12 53.11 14.45 -10.24
C ALA A 12 51.85 14.83 -9.42
N CYS A 13 51.19 13.85 -8.79
CA CYS A 13 49.92 14.06 -8.07
C CYS A 13 48.82 14.70 -8.95
N ASP A 14 48.81 14.39 -10.24
CA ASP A 14 47.94 14.97 -11.27
C ASP A 14 46.68 14.13 -11.55
N TRP A 15 46.55 12.97 -10.93
CA TRP A 15 45.41 12.07 -11.11
C TRP A 15 44.46 12.11 -9.93
N PRO A 16 43.16 12.38 -10.13
CA PRO A 16 42.18 12.29 -9.06
C PRO A 16 41.89 10.82 -8.74
N ILE A 17 41.72 10.53 -7.45
CA ILE A 17 41.25 9.22 -6.97
C ILE A 17 39.72 9.26 -6.93
N CYS A 18 39.09 8.50 -7.82
CA CYS A 18 37.64 8.38 -7.90
C CYS A 18 37.17 7.19 -7.06
N VAL A 19 36.54 7.44 -5.91
CA VAL A 19 36.13 6.35 -5.00
C VAL A 19 35.02 5.51 -5.64
N HIS A 20 33.98 6.15 -6.14
CA HIS A 20 32.85 5.52 -6.83
C HIS A 20 32.75 5.99 -8.28
N GLY A 21 33.80 5.74 -9.08
CA GLY A 21 33.84 6.16 -10.48
C GLY A 21 35.12 5.76 -11.21
N ARG A 22 35.33 6.35 -12.38
CA ARG A 22 36.58 6.23 -13.14
C ARG A 22 37.14 7.59 -13.53
N ALA A 23 38.46 7.73 -13.40
CA ALA A 23 39.14 8.91 -13.90
C ALA A 23 39.14 8.90 -15.44
N ASN A 24 38.71 10.00 -16.05
CA ASN A 24 38.80 10.20 -17.48
C ASN A 24 40.22 10.68 -17.82
N PRO A 25 41.00 9.93 -18.63
CA PRO A 25 42.38 10.29 -18.94
C PRO A 25 42.50 11.57 -19.76
N ALA A 26 41.46 11.93 -20.53
CA ALA A 26 41.48 13.11 -21.39
C ALA A 26 41.21 14.41 -20.61
N THR A 27 40.24 14.39 -19.70
CA THR A 27 39.83 15.59 -18.94
C THR A 27 40.43 15.66 -17.55
N LYS A 28 41.08 14.60 -17.06
CA LYS A 28 41.61 14.48 -15.69
C LYS A 28 40.54 14.69 -14.61
N LEU A 29 39.29 14.34 -14.92
CA LEU A 29 38.14 14.43 -14.00
C LEU A 29 37.58 13.03 -13.71
N CYS A 30 36.95 12.86 -12.54
CA CYS A 30 36.23 11.63 -12.22
C CYS A 30 34.84 11.61 -12.86
N ASN A 31 34.58 10.55 -13.64
CA ASN A 31 33.24 10.17 -14.04
C ASN A 31 32.64 9.27 -12.96
N CYS A 32 31.76 9.85 -12.14
CA CYS A 32 31.10 9.15 -11.05
C CYS A 32 30.06 8.16 -11.56
N TYR A 33 29.98 6.99 -10.91
CA TYR A 33 28.89 6.04 -11.12
C TYR A 33 27.65 6.47 -10.36
N ASN A 34 26.47 6.05 -10.82
CA ASN A 34 25.17 6.42 -10.23
C ASN A 34 25.05 7.94 -10.03
N TYR A 35 24.47 8.34 -8.90
CA TYR A 35 24.27 9.74 -8.52
C TYR A 35 25.28 10.20 -7.47
N TYR A 36 26.51 9.70 -7.54
CA TYR A 36 27.62 10.24 -6.75
C TYR A 36 28.02 11.63 -7.26
N SER A 37 28.36 12.53 -6.33
CA SER A 37 28.70 13.91 -6.63
C SER A 37 30.19 14.06 -7.02
N PRO A 38 30.50 14.75 -8.13
CA PRO A 38 31.88 15.16 -8.44
C PRO A 38 32.41 16.14 -7.37
N PRO A 39 33.74 16.29 -7.21
CA PRO A 39 34.81 15.87 -8.12
C PRO A 39 35.46 14.50 -7.83
N PHE A 40 35.27 13.90 -6.65
CA PHE A 40 35.92 12.62 -6.27
C PHE A 40 34.96 11.44 -6.08
N CYS A 41 33.65 11.66 -6.29
CA CYS A 41 32.61 10.63 -6.16
C CYS A 41 32.53 10.00 -4.76
N ILE A 42 32.64 10.83 -3.72
CA ILE A 42 32.64 10.38 -2.32
C ILE A 42 31.22 10.45 -1.73
N SER A 43 30.53 11.55 -1.98
CA SER A 43 29.18 11.82 -1.48
C SER A 43 28.13 11.64 -2.56
N CYS A 44 26.87 11.51 -2.16
CA CYS A 44 25.73 11.51 -3.07
C CYS A 44 25.39 12.93 -3.53
N LEU A 45 24.80 13.05 -4.72
CA LEU A 45 24.15 14.27 -5.18
C LEU A 45 22.98 14.65 -4.24
N PRO A 46 22.64 15.95 -4.13
CA PRO A 46 21.51 16.39 -3.32
C PRO A 46 20.22 15.69 -3.75
N GLY A 47 19.50 15.11 -2.79
CA GLY A 47 18.28 14.35 -3.05
C GLY A 47 18.50 12.86 -3.36
N TYR A 48 19.75 12.38 -3.35
CA TYR A 48 20.08 10.96 -3.43
C TYR A 48 20.75 10.50 -2.13
N TRP A 49 20.48 9.26 -1.71
CA TRP A 49 21.04 8.69 -0.50
C TRP A 49 21.17 7.16 -0.62
N GLY A 50 21.75 6.52 0.40
CA GLY A 50 22.03 5.08 0.42
C GLY A 50 23.49 4.76 0.08
N GLU A 51 23.86 3.49 0.24
CA GLU A 51 25.24 3.01 0.07
C GLU A 51 25.74 3.15 -1.39
N SER A 52 24.84 3.20 -2.36
CA SER A 52 25.13 3.35 -3.79
C SER A 52 24.59 4.66 -4.38
N CYS A 53 24.10 5.59 -3.54
CA CYS A 53 23.42 6.83 -3.95
C CYS A 53 22.28 6.61 -4.95
N ASP A 54 21.60 5.48 -4.90
CA ASP A 54 20.53 5.09 -5.81
C ASP A 54 19.12 5.42 -5.28
N ARG A 55 19.00 5.71 -3.99
CA ARG A 55 17.71 6.00 -3.36
C ARG A 55 17.39 7.48 -3.53
N GLN A 56 16.22 7.75 -4.09
CA GLN A 56 15.60 9.08 -4.04
C GLN A 56 14.54 9.09 -2.93
N PRO A 57 14.26 10.24 -2.29
CA PRO A 57 13.01 10.39 -1.58
C PRO A 57 11.90 10.08 -2.56
N LEU A 58 10.93 9.25 -2.18
CA LEU A 58 9.73 9.07 -2.97
C LEU A 58 9.17 10.48 -3.19
N LYS A 59 9.19 10.98 -4.43
CA LYS A 59 8.51 12.23 -4.79
C LYS A 59 7.13 12.10 -4.19
N GLY A 60 6.78 13.05 -3.31
CA GLY A 60 5.73 12.89 -2.32
C GLY A 60 4.53 12.15 -2.90
N VAL A 61 4.18 11.02 -2.30
CA VAL A 61 2.92 10.34 -2.52
C VAL A 61 1.80 11.28 -2.08
N THR A 62 1.45 12.23 -2.93
CA THR A 62 0.41 13.23 -2.71
C THR A 62 -0.98 12.69 -3.03
N SER A 63 -1.09 11.45 -3.51
CA SER A 63 -2.38 10.83 -3.83
C SER A 63 -2.33 9.32 -3.66
N ALA A 64 -3.40 8.76 -3.10
CA ALA A 64 -3.64 7.32 -2.97
C ALA A 64 -3.69 6.56 -4.31
N SER A 65 -3.50 7.25 -5.43
CA SER A 65 -3.39 6.72 -6.80
C SER A 65 -2.00 6.20 -7.16
N ASP A 66 -0.95 6.50 -6.37
CA ASP A 66 0.42 6.04 -6.64
C ASP A 66 0.74 4.67 -6.03
N PHE A 67 -0.23 4.05 -5.36
CA PHE A 67 -0.11 2.63 -5.03
C PHE A 67 -0.25 1.82 -6.32
N PRO A 68 0.75 1.01 -6.72
CA PRO A 68 0.64 0.11 -7.84
C PRO A 68 -0.17 -1.13 -7.45
N ILE A 69 -1.32 -0.95 -6.78
CA ILE A 69 -2.36 -1.97 -6.73
C ILE A 69 -3.09 -1.88 -8.07
N ARG A 70 -2.36 -2.23 -9.13
CA ARG A 70 -2.93 -2.41 -10.46
C ARG A 70 -3.66 -3.74 -10.39
N VAL A 71 -4.85 -3.75 -9.80
CA VAL A 71 -5.75 -4.91 -9.87
C VAL A 71 -5.87 -5.22 -11.35
N PRO A 72 -5.38 -6.38 -11.81
CA PRO A 72 -5.44 -6.71 -13.21
C PRO A 72 -6.90 -6.60 -13.66
N PRO A 73 -7.19 -5.99 -14.82
CA PRO A 73 -8.57 -5.74 -15.25
C PRO A 73 -9.38 -7.04 -15.38
N PHE A 74 -8.71 -8.19 -15.53
CA PHE A 74 -9.33 -9.51 -15.52
C PHE A 74 -9.83 -9.98 -14.15
N LEU A 75 -9.27 -9.46 -13.04
CA LEU A 75 -9.69 -9.80 -11.67
C LEU A 75 -10.86 -8.93 -11.17
N VAL A 76 -11.14 -7.80 -11.81
CA VAL A 76 -12.23 -6.90 -11.39
C VAL A 76 -13.60 -7.57 -11.55
N LYS A 77 -13.83 -8.27 -12.67
CA LYS A 77 -15.09 -8.97 -12.96
C LYS A 77 -15.41 -10.11 -11.98
N PRO A 78 -14.49 -11.05 -11.68
CA PRO A 78 -14.79 -12.11 -10.71
C PRO A 78 -14.98 -11.57 -9.29
N ILE A 79 -14.27 -10.51 -8.89
CA ILE A 79 -14.45 -9.87 -7.58
C ILE A 79 -15.86 -9.26 -7.47
N LEU A 80 -16.30 -8.50 -8.47
CA LEU A 80 -17.65 -7.94 -8.49
C LEU A 80 -18.72 -9.03 -8.48
N PHE A 81 -18.50 -10.13 -9.21
CA PHE A 81 -19.42 -11.26 -9.24
C PHE A 81 -19.50 -11.97 -7.88
N ALA A 82 -18.37 -12.16 -7.21
CA ALA A 82 -18.32 -12.75 -5.86
C ALA A 82 -19.06 -11.88 -4.84
N ILE A 83 -18.89 -10.56 -4.90
CA ILE A 83 -19.62 -9.61 -4.04
C ILE A 83 -21.13 -9.68 -4.30
N ALA A 84 -21.53 -9.72 -5.57
CA ALA A 84 -22.94 -9.85 -5.94
C ALA A 84 -23.57 -11.16 -5.40
N ILE A 85 -22.87 -12.29 -5.52
CA ILE A 85 -23.33 -13.57 -4.97
C ILE A 85 -23.47 -13.49 -3.44
N LEU A 86 -22.49 -12.91 -2.74
CA LEU A 86 -22.54 -12.75 -1.30
C LEU A 86 -23.77 -11.95 -0.85
N ILE A 87 -24.08 -10.86 -1.55
CA ILE A 87 -25.27 -10.04 -1.26
C ILE A 87 -26.55 -10.85 -1.44
N VAL A 88 -26.67 -11.60 -2.54
CA VAL A 88 -27.86 -12.45 -2.80
C VAL A 88 -28.02 -13.52 -1.71
N LEU A 89 -26.94 -14.18 -1.30
CA LEU A 89 -26.97 -15.18 -0.23
C LEU A 89 -27.39 -14.56 1.10
N LEU A 90 -26.91 -13.36 1.44
CA LEU A 90 -27.31 -12.64 2.64
C LEU A 90 -28.81 -12.30 2.63
N ILE A 91 -29.33 -11.83 1.50
CA ILE A 91 -30.76 -11.53 1.34
C ILE A 91 -31.59 -12.80 1.54
N LEU A 92 -31.22 -13.90 0.89
CA LEU A 92 -31.93 -15.18 1.03
C LEU A 92 -31.88 -15.72 2.47
N PHE A 93 -30.74 -15.57 3.15
CA PHE A 93 -30.59 -15.95 4.55
C PHE A 93 -31.51 -15.13 5.46
N VAL A 94 -31.57 -13.81 5.27
CA VAL A 94 -32.48 -12.94 6.03
C VAL A 94 -33.94 -13.34 5.79
N ILE A 95 -34.35 -13.56 4.54
CA ILE A 95 -35.71 -13.99 4.20
C ILE A 95 -36.03 -15.34 4.86
N TYR A 96 -35.11 -16.30 4.80
CA TYR A 96 -35.26 -17.60 5.43
C TYR A 96 -35.45 -17.48 6.95
N ARG A 97 -34.63 -16.65 7.61
CA ARG A 97 -34.73 -16.39 9.05
C ARG A 97 -36.06 -15.71 9.42
N ILE A 98 -36.51 -14.74 8.63
CA ILE A 98 -37.81 -14.07 8.83
C ILE A 98 -38.96 -15.09 8.69
N ARG A 99 -38.93 -15.93 7.66
CA ARG A 99 -39.97 -16.96 7.45
C ARG A 99 -40.03 -17.95 8.61
N ILE A 100 -38.89 -18.40 9.12
CA ILE A 100 -38.85 -19.24 10.32
C ILE A 100 -39.41 -18.48 11.51
N TYR A 101 -38.98 -17.25 11.75
CA TYR A 101 -39.46 -16.44 12.86
C TYR A 101 -40.98 -16.25 12.85
N ILE A 102 -41.56 -15.97 11.68
CA ILE A 102 -43.02 -15.85 11.51
C ILE A 102 -43.70 -17.20 11.73
N ARG A 103 -43.18 -18.29 11.17
CA ARG A 103 -43.77 -19.64 11.34
C ARG A 103 -43.68 -20.15 12.78
N SER A 104 -42.65 -19.77 13.51
CA SER A 104 -42.42 -20.15 14.91
C SER A 104 -43.12 -19.23 15.92
N ARG A 105 -43.75 -18.13 15.49
CA ARG A 105 -44.64 -17.36 16.37
C ARG A 105 -45.86 -18.22 16.70
N LYS A 106 -45.93 -18.68 17.96
CA LYS A 106 -47.18 -19.21 18.51
C LYS A 106 -48.25 -18.11 18.40
N PRO A 107 -49.50 -18.46 18.05
CA PRO A 107 -50.58 -17.49 18.06
C PRO A 107 -50.69 -16.87 19.48
N PRO A 108 -51.06 -15.58 19.59
CA PRO A 108 -51.27 -14.93 20.88
C PRO A 108 -52.28 -15.74 21.71
N ARG A 109 -52.05 -15.83 23.02
CA ARG A 109 -52.86 -16.63 23.94
C ARG A 109 -54.24 -15.97 24.08
N TYR A 110 -55.31 -16.76 24.04
CA TYR A 110 -56.70 -16.28 24.04
C TYR A 110 -57.02 -15.40 25.26
N ASP A 111 -56.41 -15.71 26.41
CA ASP A 111 -56.54 -14.94 27.67
C ASP A 111 -56.06 -13.48 27.56
N ASP A 112 -55.15 -13.17 26.63
CA ASP A 112 -54.65 -11.81 26.41
C ASP A 112 -55.61 -10.96 25.55
N ILE A 113 -56.56 -11.62 24.86
CA ILE A 113 -57.49 -11.03 23.89
C ILE A 113 -58.90 -10.92 24.50
N ALA A 114 -59.29 -11.88 25.33
CA ALA A 114 -60.62 -11.95 25.93
C ALA A 114 -60.74 -11.06 27.19
N LYS A 115 -60.70 -9.74 27.00
CA LYS A 115 -60.97 -8.76 28.09
C LYS A 115 -62.45 -8.48 28.30
N ASP A 116 -63.31 -8.91 27.39
CA ASP A 116 -64.75 -8.63 27.40
C ASP A 116 -65.58 -9.89 27.66
N LEU A 117 -65.19 -10.73 28.64
CA LEU A 117 -66.11 -11.77 29.10
C LEU A 117 -67.30 -11.07 29.81
N PRO A 118 -68.55 -11.43 29.48
CA PRO A 118 -69.70 -10.93 30.23
C PRO A 118 -69.55 -11.35 31.70
N PRO A 119 -69.91 -10.46 32.66
CA PRO A 119 -69.78 -10.77 34.08
C PRO A 119 -70.57 -12.05 34.42
N PRO A 120 -70.07 -12.89 35.33
CA PRO A 120 -70.73 -14.14 35.68
C PRO A 120 -72.12 -13.86 36.29
N TYR A 121 -73.14 -14.57 35.81
CA TYR A 121 -74.49 -14.48 36.36
C TYR A 121 -74.47 -14.97 37.81
N SER A 122 -74.86 -14.09 38.74
CA SER A 122 -75.05 -14.42 40.15
C SER A 122 -76.27 -15.34 40.31
N SER A 123 -76.05 -16.53 40.86
CA SER A 123 -77.08 -17.36 41.50
C SER A 123 -77.04 -17.16 43.00
#